data_AF-A0A9D0Y306-F1
#
_entry.id   AF-A0A9D0Y306-F1
#
_cell.length_a   1.000
_cell.length_b   1.000
_cell.length_c   1.000
_cell.angle_alpha   90.00
_cell.angle_beta   90.00
_cell.angle_gamma   90.00
#
_symmetry.space_group_name_H-M   'P 1'
#
loop_
_entity.id
_entity.type
_entity.pdbx_description
1 polymer ?
#
loop_
_entity_poly.entity_id
_entity_poly.type
_entity_poly.pdbx_seq_one_letter_code
_entity_poly.pdbx_strand_id
1 'polypeptide(L)'
;MGKIEDELVDIIKGRHIRTVFQPIISLKDGSILGHEALSRIAGNDKNERPSITDLFDAAKKFKQLTELEHLCRTTALNSAYIDMKPQYSKKLFLNINAYILLDDSFERDFLIPYNKAPYNIVLDVSEQDAVDDMPGLLRTIDYYKCQGYKLCIDDVGSGYAGLNLITETNPNYIKINMDIIRDINMNNSKYSLVKSLKEFSSLSNIAIIAEGVETESELESLIELGVQYAQGFYIQEPDEQIKNIDPKLIDKINKKNEKFFANISYKSSTATLYIKNICSPIVTVSPDEMVPVIYETLINSTDMIGLCVVEDEIPLGIVT
;
A
#
# COMPACT_ATOMS: atom_id res chain seq x y z
N MET A 1 26.57 -20.16 -22.08
CA MET A 1 25.82 -19.62 -20.95
C MET A 1 26.33 -18.22 -20.65
N GLY A 2 25.43 -17.28 -20.36
CA GLY A 2 25.83 -15.93 -19.93
C GLY A 2 26.21 -15.93 -18.45
N LYS A 3 27.10 -15.01 -18.03
CA LYS A 3 27.56 -14.91 -16.63
C LYS A 3 26.41 -14.93 -15.59
N ILE A 4 25.31 -14.23 -15.88
CA ILE A 4 24.14 -14.14 -14.99
C ILE A 4 23.31 -15.43 -14.94
N GLU A 5 23.33 -16.24 -15.99
CA GLU A 5 22.64 -17.54 -16.04
C GLU A 5 23.37 -18.56 -15.14
N ASP A 6 24.70 -18.57 -15.20
CA ASP A 6 25.53 -19.42 -14.35
C ASP A 6 25.39 -19.03 -12.87
N GLU A 7 25.37 -17.72 -12.57
CA GLU A 7 25.12 -17.20 -11.21
C GLU A 7 23.73 -17.56 -10.70
N LEU A 8 22.68 -17.47 -11.53
CA LEU A 8 21.33 -17.88 -11.18
C LEU A 8 21.27 -19.37 -10.82
N VAL A 9 21.87 -20.23 -11.64
CA VAL A 9 21.92 -21.67 -11.40
C VAL A 9 22.69 -21.99 -10.12
N ASP A 10 23.81 -21.31 -9.87
CA ASP A 10 24.59 -21.43 -8.62
C ASP A 10 23.75 -21.03 -7.40
N ILE A 11 23.07 -19.88 -7.45
CA ILE A 11 22.24 -19.39 -6.34
C ILE A 11 21.09 -20.37 -6.05
N ILE A 12 20.41 -20.88 -7.07
CA ILE A 12 19.30 -21.83 -6.89
C ILE A 12 19.82 -23.14 -6.30
N LYS A 13 20.85 -23.76 -6.91
CA LYS A 13 21.37 -25.07 -6.49
C LYS A 13 22.09 -25.00 -5.13
N GLY A 14 22.85 -23.94 -4.90
CA GLY A 14 23.56 -23.66 -3.65
C GLY A 14 22.66 -23.08 -2.55
N ARG A 15 21.39 -22.79 -2.86
CA ARG A 15 20.42 -22.16 -1.96
C ARG A 15 20.94 -20.85 -1.33
N HIS A 16 21.58 -20.01 -2.13
CA HIS A 16 22.20 -18.75 -1.68
C HIS A 16 21.21 -17.60 -1.53
N ILE A 17 20.04 -17.88 -0.95
CA ILE A 17 19.02 -16.91 -0.60
C ILE A 17 18.93 -16.86 0.93
N ARG A 18 18.76 -15.66 1.46
CA ARG A 18 18.40 -15.40 2.85
C ARG A 18 17.18 -14.48 2.90
N THR A 19 16.48 -14.48 4.02
CA THR A 19 15.31 -13.62 4.23
C THR A 19 15.62 -12.57 5.29
N VAL A 20 15.25 -11.33 5.01
CA VAL A 20 15.16 -10.24 5.99
C VAL A 20 13.70 -9.85 6.17
N PHE A 21 13.35 -9.37 7.35
CA PHE A 21 11.99 -9.02 7.74
C PHE A 21 11.90 -7.52 7.98
N GLN A 22 10.90 -6.87 7.37
CA GLN A 22 10.62 -5.45 7.63
C GLN A 22 9.24 -5.32 8.27
N PRO A 23 9.11 -4.58 9.38
CA PRO A 23 7.83 -4.49 10.09
C PRO A 23 6.83 -3.58 9.36
N ILE A 24 5.57 -4.00 9.40
CA ILE A 24 4.41 -3.20 9.05
C ILE A 24 3.69 -2.85 10.34
N ILE A 25 3.60 -1.55 10.66
CA ILE A 25 3.03 -1.07 11.92
C ILE A 25 1.70 -0.37 11.71
N SER A 26 0.85 -0.43 12.73
CA SER A 26 -0.37 0.36 12.86
C SER A 26 -0.02 1.82 13.14
N LEU A 27 -0.55 2.72 12.31
CA LEU A 27 -0.44 4.16 12.53
C LEU A 27 -1.39 4.69 13.61
N LYS A 28 -2.24 3.82 14.17
CA LYS A 28 -3.13 4.16 15.29
C LYS A 28 -2.39 4.14 16.63
N ASP A 29 -1.49 3.17 16.82
CA ASP A 29 -0.91 2.86 18.14
C ASP A 29 0.53 2.32 18.09
N GLY A 30 1.14 2.23 16.90
CA GLY A 30 2.48 1.69 16.71
C GLY A 30 2.59 0.17 16.84
N SER A 31 1.46 -0.55 16.99
CA SER A 31 1.48 -2.01 17.11
C SER A 31 1.87 -2.69 15.79
N ILE A 32 2.62 -3.79 15.87
CA ILE A 32 3.03 -4.56 14.68
C ILE A 32 1.83 -5.37 14.15
N LEU A 33 1.44 -5.10 12.90
CA LEU A 33 0.51 -5.92 12.13
C LEU A 33 1.18 -7.24 11.72
N GLY A 34 2.37 -7.12 11.14
CA GLY A 34 3.12 -8.20 10.55
C GLY A 34 4.50 -7.75 10.08
N HIS A 35 5.15 -8.61 9.33
CA HIS A 35 6.42 -8.33 8.66
C HIS A 35 6.34 -8.81 7.23
N GLU A 36 6.95 -8.04 6.34
CA GLU A 36 7.25 -8.47 5.00
C GLU A 36 8.55 -9.25 4.96
N ALA A 37 8.51 -10.44 4.36
CA ALA A 37 9.69 -11.25 4.10
C ALA A 37 10.30 -10.85 2.75
N LEU A 38 11.49 -10.26 2.81
CA LEU A 38 12.22 -9.79 1.65
C LEU A 38 13.41 -10.71 1.38
N SER A 39 13.51 -11.19 0.14
CA SER A 39 14.62 -12.03 -0.27
C SER A 39 15.90 -11.20 -0.51
N ARG A 40 17.03 -11.74 -0.09
CA ARG A 40 18.38 -11.21 -0.35
C ARG A 40 19.29 -12.34 -0.81
N ILE A 41 20.25 -12.03 -1.66
CA ILE A 41 21.29 -12.99 -2.04
C ILE A 41 22.30 -13.07 -0.89
N ALA A 42 22.54 -14.27 -0.38
CA ALA A 42 23.48 -14.49 0.71
C ALA A 42 24.91 -14.11 0.27
N GLY A 43 25.64 -13.41 1.15
CA GLY A 43 27.01 -12.99 0.90
C GLY A 43 27.18 -11.86 -0.12
N ASN A 44 26.09 -11.21 -0.57
CA ASN A 44 26.16 -10.05 -1.47
C ASN A 44 26.34 -8.70 -0.75
N ASP A 45 27.01 -8.67 0.40
CA ASP A 45 27.12 -7.45 1.22
C ASP A 45 27.99 -6.35 0.56
N LYS A 46 28.70 -6.68 -0.52
CA LYS A 46 29.60 -5.78 -1.27
C LYS A 46 29.08 -5.38 -2.67
N ASN A 47 27.84 -5.72 -3.03
CA ASN A 47 27.29 -5.54 -4.38
C ASN A 47 28.14 -6.20 -5.48
N GLU A 48 28.83 -7.29 -5.16
CA GLU A 48 29.64 -8.06 -6.12
C GLU A 48 28.79 -9.07 -6.91
N ARG A 49 27.58 -9.39 -6.43
CA ARG A 49 26.56 -10.21 -7.10
C ARG A 49 25.41 -9.32 -7.61
N PRO A 50 24.62 -9.81 -8.60
CA PRO A 50 23.40 -9.14 -9.07
C PRO A 50 22.45 -8.76 -7.92
N SER A 51 21.59 -7.78 -8.16
CA SER A 51 20.48 -7.50 -7.24
C SER A 51 19.48 -8.65 -7.25
N ILE A 52 18.61 -8.71 -6.24
CA ILE A 52 17.52 -9.71 -6.23
C ILE A 52 16.59 -9.50 -7.45
N THR A 53 16.37 -8.25 -7.86
CA THR A 53 15.57 -7.90 -9.05
C THR A 53 16.22 -8.44 -10.33
N ASP A 54 17.52 -8.23 -10.53
CA ASP A 54 18.26 -8.77 -11.69
C ASP A 54 18.16 -10.30 -11.74
N LEU A 55 18.14 -10.96 -10.57
CA LEU A 55 18.01 -12.42 -10.46
C LEU A 55 16.61 -12.89 -10.90
N PHE A 56 15.54 -12.18 -10.53
CA PHE A 56 14.19 -12.48 -10.99
C PHE A 56 14.01 -12.23 -12.49
N ASP A 57 14.61 -11.18 -13.04
CA ASP A 57 14.60 -10.92 -14.49
C ASP A 57 15.35 -12.03 -15.26
N ALA A 58 16.50 -12.46 -14.75
CA ALA A 58 17.22 -13.60 -15.28
C ALA A 58 16.39 -14.89 -15.19
N ALA A 59 15.74 -15.15 -14.06
CA ALA A 59 14.89 -16.33 -13.87
C ALA A 59 13.70 -16.36 -14.83
N LYS A 60 13.07 -15.21 -15.10
CA LYS A 60 12.04 -15.07 -16.15
C LYS A 60 12.64 -15.41 -17.52
N LYS A 61 13.77 -14.81 -17.88
CA LYS A 61 14.45 -15.00 -19.18
C LYS A 61 14.87 -16.44 -19.44
N PHE A 62 15.38 -17.13 -18.42
CA PHE A 62 15.93 -18.49 -18.52
C PHE A 62 14.93 -19.57 -18.07
N LYS A 63 13.66 -19.21 -17.83
CA LYS A 63 12.57 -20.13 -17.44
C LYS A 63 12.87 -20.90 -16.15
N GLN A 64 13.44 -20.22 -15.16
CA GLN A 64 13.71 -20.75 -13.81
C GLN A 64 12.97 -19.98 -12.71
N LEU A 65 11.89 -19.28 -13.08
CA LEU A 65 11.12 -18.42 -12.17
C LEU A 65 10.48 -19.24 -11.03
N THR A 66 9.89 -20.39 -11.36
CA THR A 66 9.24 -21.28 -10.39
C THR A 66 10.23 -21.81 -9.35
N GLU A 67 11.43 -22.22 -9.77
CA GLU A 67 12.46 -22.72 -8.86
C GLU A 67 13.00 -21.62 -7.94
N LEU A 68 13.22 -20.41 -8.47
CA LEU A 68 13.67 -19.29 -7.67
C LEU A 68 12.62 -18.87 -6.64
N GLU A 69 11.35 -18.74 -7.04
CA GLU A 69 10.28 -18.35 -6.13
C GLU A 69 10.03 -19.41 -5.05
N HIS A 70 10.06 -20.70 -5.42
CA HIS A 70 9.99 -21.78 -4.45
C HIS A 70 11.15 -21.70 -3.43
N LEU A 71 12.37 -21.42 -3.87
CA LEU A 71 13.51 -21.20 -2.97
C LEU A 71 13.28 -20.01 -2.03
N CYS A 72 12.84 -18.87 -2.56
CA CYS A 72 12.54 -17.68 -1.77
C CYS A 72 11.45 -17.93 -0.72
N ARG A 73 10.32 -18.52 -1.14
CA ARG A 73 9.17 -18.84 -0.27
C ARG A 73 9.55 -19.80 0.84
N THR A 74 10.19 -20.93 0.49
CA THR A 74 10.59 -21.93 1.49
C THR A 74 11.63 -21.38 2.46
N THR A 75 12.55 -20.54 2.00
CA THR A 75 13.53 -19.87 2.86
C THR A 75 12.85 -18.92 3.85
N ALA A 76 11.91 -18.08 3.39
CA ALA A 76 11.17 -17.19 4.26
C ALA A 76 10.36 -17.92 5.34
N LEU A 77 9.67 -19.01 4.97
CA LEU A 77 8.89 -19.83 5.89
C LEU A 77 9.77 -20.58 6.90
N ASN A 78 10.91 -21.14 6.46
CA ASN A 78 11.89 -21.76 7.34
C ASN A 78 12.44 -20.75 8.35
N SER A 79 12.87 -19.58 7.88
CA SER A 79 13.39 -18.53 8.75
C SER A 79 12.37 -18.08 9.80
N ALA A 80 11.11 -17.86 9.40
CA ALA A 80 10.06 -17.38 10.32
C ALA A 80 9.56 -18.45 11.31
N TYR A 81 9.45 -19.71 10.90
CA TYR A 81 8.71 -20.73 11.65
C TYR A 81 9.55 -21.92 12.12
N ILE A 82 10.72 -22.15 11.55
CA ILE A 82 11.64 -23.21 11.97
C ILE A 82 12.82 -22.62 12.74
N ASP A 83 13.50 -21.63 12.17
CA ASP A 83 14.77 -21.13 12.71
C ASP A 83 14.54 -20.14 13.86
N MET A 84 13.57 -19.24 13.73
CA MET A 84 13.24 -18.25 14.76
C MET A 84 12.66 -18.90 16.03
N LYS A 85 13.16 -18.46 17.21
CA LYS A 85 12.70 -18.89 18.53
C LYS A 85 12.43 -17.68 19.45
N PRO A 86 11.23 -17.52 20.02
CA PRO A 86 10.02 -18.31 19.74
C PRO A 86 9.58 -18.16 18.27
N GLN A 87 8.77 -19.12 17.80
CA GLN A 87 8.26 -19.05 16.43
C GLN A 87 7.47 -17.76 16.20
N TYR A 88 7.59 -17.22 15.00
CA TYR A 88 6.83 -16.05 14.60
C TYR A 88 5.30 -16.29 14.67
N SER A 89 4.59 -15.26 15.14
CA SER A 89 3.17 -15.35 15.53
C SER A 89 2.27 -14.24 14.96
N LYS A 90 2.86 -13.26 14.27
CA LYS A 90 2.14 -12.18 13.59
C LYS A 90 1.96 -12.52 12.10
N LYS A 91 1.39 -11.60 11.32
CA LYS A 91 1.22 -11.81 9.87
C LYS A 91 2.56 -11.81 9.15
N LEU A 92 2.73 -12.72 8.20
CA LEU A 92 3.87 -12.77 7.31
C LEU A 92 3.41 -12.42 5.89
N PHE A 93 3.93 -11.33 5.34
CA PHE A 93 3.67 -10.93 3.96
C PHE A 93 4.71 -11.61 3.07
N LEU A 94 4.23 -12.36 2.09
CA LEU A 94 5.04 -13.12 1.14
C LEU A 94 4.75 -12.58 -0.26
N ASN A 95 5.79 -12.03 -0.89
CA ASN A 95 5.76 -11.67 -2.30
C ASN A 95 5.54 -12.93 -3.15
N ILE A 96 4.54 -12.89 -4.03
CA ILE A 96 4.22 -13.97 -4.96
C ILE A 96 4.00 -13.41 -6.35
N ASN A 97 4.69 -13.99 -7.31
CA ASN A 97 4.49 -13.66 -8.71
C ASN A 97 3.20 -14.30 -9.24
N ALA A 98 2.36 -13.48 -9.87
CA ALA A 98 1.03 -13.91 -10.36
C ALA A 98 1.09 -15.05 -11.38
N TYR A 99 2.15 -15.16 -12.18
CA TYR A 99 2.30 -16.25 -13.16
C TYR A 99 2.50 -17.61 -12.50
N ILE A 100 3.12 -17.66 -11.32
CA ILE A 100 3.37 -18.92 -10.62
C ILE A 100 2.09 -19.40 -9.92
N LEU A 101 1.21 -18.49 -9.52
CA LEU A 101 -0.14 -18.83 -9.05
C LEU A 101 -0.97 -19.57 -10.12
N LEU A 102 -0.64 -19.40 -11.40
CA LEU A 102 -1.30 -20.10 -12.51
C LEU A 102 -0.66 -21.44 -12.84
N ASP A 103 0.52 -21.73 -12.28
CA ASP A 103 1.25 -22.97 -12.54
C ASP A 103 0.65 -24.12 -11.70
N ASP A 104 0.24 -25.20 -12.38
CA ASP A 104 -0.28 -26.40 -11.73
C ASP A 104 0.73 -27.08 -10.79
N SER A 105 2.02 -26.81 -10.98
CA SER A 105 3.09 -27.29 -10.10
C SER A 105 3.21 -26.52 -8.79
N PHE A 106 2.50 -25.39 -8.64
CA PHE A 106 2.51 -24.62 -7.40
C PHE A 106 1.85 -25.41 -6.28
N GLU A 107 2.65 -25.76 -5.27
CA GLU A 107 2.19 -26.53 -4.11
C GLU A 107 1.16 -25.73 -3.32
N ARG A 108 -0.11 -26.15 -3.40
CA ARG A 108 -1.23 -25.43 -2.81
C ARG A 108 -1.27 -25.49 -1.28
N ASP A 109 -0.65 -26.50 -0.67
CA ASP A 109 -0.64 -26.77 0.77
C ASP A 109 0.73 -26.53 1.43
N PHE A 110 1.49 -25.56 0.93
CA PHE A 110 2.87 -25.28 1.35
C PHE A 110 3.03 -24.91 2.85
N LEU A 111 1.94 -24.70 3.59
CA LEU A 111 1.97 -24.41 5.04
C LEU A 111 1.92 -25.64 5.95
N ILE A 112 1.58 -26.82 5.43
CA ILE A 112 1.48 -28.05 6.23
C ILE A 112 2.75 -28.31 7.06
N PRO A 113 3.98 -28.24 6.50
CA PRO A 113 5.21 -28.51 7.26
C PRO A 113 5.43 -27.57 8.46
N TYR A 114 4.82 -26.39 8.44
CA TYR A 114 5.03 -25.34 9.43
C TYR A 114 3.96 -25.31 10.52
N ASN A 115 2.88 -26.09 10.38
CA ASN A 115 1.72 -26.09 11.27
C ASN A 115 1.18 -24.66 11.51
N LYS A 116 1.04 -23.89 10.42
CA LYS A 116 0.50 -22.52 10.46
C LYS A 116 -0.80 -22.45 9.69
N ALA A 117 -1.75 -21.71 10.25
CA ALA A 117 -3.00 -21.44 9.58
C ALA A 117 -2.81 -20.42 8.44
N PRO A 118 -3.54 -20.57 7.32
CA PRO A 118 -3.50 -19.65 6.18
C PRO A 118 -3.68 -18.17 6.52
N TYR A 119 -4.50 -17.84 7.52
CA TYR A 119 -4.76 -16.44 7.92
C TYR A 119 -3.55 -15.70 8.50
N ASN A 120 -2.46 -16.42 8.81
CA ASN A 120 -1.18 -15.84 9.21
C ASN A 120 -0.35 -15.36 8.01
N ILE A 121 -0.69 -15.78 6.79
CA ILE A 121 0.01 -15.40 5.56
C ILE A 121 -0.81 -14.37 4.80
N VAL A 122 -0.12 -13.35 4.33
CA VAL A 122 -0.62 -12.39 3.34
C VAL A 122 0.17 -12.62 2.06
N LEU A 123 -0.52 -12.96 0.98
CA LEU A 123 0.08 -13.09 -0.35
C LEU A 123 0.13 -11.68 -0.96
N ASP A 124 1.33 -11.21 -1.26
CA ASP A 124 1.56 -9.92 -1.91
C ASP A 124 1.71 -10.13 -3.41
N VAL A 125 0.81 -9.51 -4.18
CA VAL A 125 0.80 -9.61 -5.64
C VAL A 125 1.01 -8.21 -6.20
N SER A 126 2.10 -8.01 -6.93
CA SER A 126 2.40 -6.72 -7.55
C SER A 126 1.39 -6.40 -8.66
N GLU A 127 0.98 -5.14 -8.77
CA GLU A 127 0.14 -4.69 -9.89
C GLU A 127 0.84 -4.80 -11.24
N GLN A 128 2.18 -4.83 -11.27
CA GLN A 128 2.97 -4.96 -12.50
C GLN A 128 2.99 -6.39 -13.03
N ASP A 129 2.70 -7.36 -12.18
CA ASP A 129 2.49 -8.75 -12.59
C ASP A 129 1.11 -8.95 -13.27
N ALA A 130 0.44 -7.85 -13.69
CA ALA A 130 -0.79 -7.87 -14.47
C ALA A 130 -0.69 -8.92 -15.59
N VAL A 131 -1.52 -9.95 -15.44
CA VAL A 131 -1.45 -11.17 -16.24
C VAL A 131 -2.38 -11.02 -17.44
N ASP A 132 -1.95 -11.49 -18.60
CA ASP A 132 -2.81 -11.65 -19.78
C ASP A 132 -4.07 -12.50 -19.46
N ASP A 133 -3.96 -13.47 -18.54
CA ASP A 133 -5.06 -14.31 -18.05
C ASP A 133 -5.62 -13.82 -16.70
N MET A 134 -6.29 -12.67 -16.71
CA MET A 134 -7.04 -12.18 -15.56
C MET A 134 -8.05 -13.20 -15.00
N PRO A 135 -8.87 -13.91 -15.82
CA PRO A 135 -9.77 -14.94 -15.31
C PRO A 135 -9.06 -16.07 -14.55
N GLY A 136 -7.88 -16.50 -15.01
CA GLY A 136 -7.04 -17.46 -14.31
C GLY A 136 -6.58 -16.94 -12.96
N LEU A 137 -6.07 -15.71 -12.94
CA LEU A 137 -5.57 -15.10 -11.72
C LEU A 137 -6.66 -15.00 -10.65
N LEU A 138 -7.86 -14.56 -11.04
CA LEU A 138 -9.02 -14.47 -10.14
C LEU A 138 -9.39 -15.83 -9.56
N ARG A 139 -9.44 -16.90 -10.38
CA ARG A 139 -9.71 -18.26 -9.89
C ARG A 139 -8.69 -18.71 -8.86
N THR A 140 -7.40 -18.43 -9.07
CA THR A 140 -6.37 -18.81 -8.10
C THR A 140 -6.46 -17.96 -6.83
N ILE A 141 -6.65 -16.66 -6.95
CA ILE A 141 -6.82 -15.78 -5.79
C ILE A 141 -8.01 -16.24 -4.93
N ASP A 142 -9.15 -16.53 -5.55
CA ASP A 142 -10.33 -17.02 -4.85
C ASP A 142 -10.08 -18.37 -4.17
N TYR A 143 -9.32 -19.27 -4.81
CA TYR A 143 -8.90 -20.52 -4.22
C TYR A 143 -8.12 -20.31 -2.91
N TYR A 144 -7.14 -19.40 -2.88
CA TYR A 144 -6.39 -19.10 -1.65
C TYR A 144 -7.22 -18.37 -0.61
N LYS A 145 -8.07 -17.42 -1.03
CA LYS A 145 -8.99 -16.73 -0.11
C LYS A 145 -9.95 -17.70 0.57
N CYS A 146 -10.45 -18.71 -0.14
CA CYS A 146 -11.33 -19.75 0.42
C CYS A 146 -10.65 -20.59 1.51
N GLN A 147 -9.33 -20.74 1.47
CA GLN A 147 -8.57 -21.41 2.53
C GLN A 147 -8.25 -20.50 3.72
N GLY A 148 -8.51 -19.19 3.59
CA GLY A 148 -8.30 -18.20 4.64
C GLY A 148 -7.00 -17.41 4.53
N TYR A 149 -6.23 -17.55 3.44
CA TYR A 149 -5.13 -16.63 3.15
C TYR A 149 -5.65 -15.20 3.02
N LYS A 150 -4.78 -14.24 3.30
CA LYS A 150 -5.04 -12.82 3.04
C LYS A 150 -4.34 -12.40 1.76
N LEU A 151 -4.93 -11.45 1.06
CA LEU A 151 -4.38 -10.88 -0.17
C LEU A 151 -3.97 -9.42 0.08
N CYS A 152 -2.80 -9.05 -0.44
CA CYS A 152 -2.33 -7.69 -0.58
C CYS A 152 -2.02 -7.43 -2.06
N ILE A 153 -2.41 -6.25 -2.54
CA ILE A 153 -1.96 -5.76 -3.84
C ILE A 153 -0.81 -4.79 -3.61
N ASP A 154 0.34 -5.11 -4.18
CA ASP A 154 1.58 -4.36 -4.02
C ASP A 154 1.75 -3.27 -5.10
N ASP A 155 2.59 -2.28 -4.79
CA ASP A 155 3.02 -1.21 -5.68
C ASP A 155 1.88 -0.40 -6.31
N VAL A 156 0.76 -0.21 -5.60
CA VAL A 156 -0.40 0.51 -6.13
C VAL A 156 -0.02 1.93 -6.52
N GLY A 157 -0.17 2.22 -7.82
CA GLY A 157 0.11 3.52 -8.42
C GLY A 157 1.43 3.63 -9.17
N SER A 158 2.17 2.52 -9.32
CA SER A 158 3.34 2.40 -10.20
C SER A 158 2.97 2.12 -11.68
N GLY A 159 1.72 1.73 -11.96
CA GLY A 159 1.22 1.27 -13.25
C GLY A 159 -0.27 1.57 -13.48
N TYR A 160 -0.79 1.05 -14.60
CA TYR A 160 -2.12 1.42 -15.12
C TYR A 160 -3.28 0.55 -14.62
N ALA A 161 -3.00 -0.61 -14.03
CA ALA A 161 -4.00 -1.66 -13.77
C ALA A 161 -4.40 -1.81 -12.29
N GLY A 162 -3.78 -1.10 -11.35
CA GLY A 162 -3.98 -1.28 -9.92
C GLY A 162 -5.44 -1.22 -9.47
N LEU A 163 -6.20 -0.21 -9.91
CA LEU A 163 -7.61 -0.07 -9.51
C LEU A 163 -8.51 -1.20 -10.03
N ASN A 164 -8.25 -1.69 -11.26
CA ASN A 164 -8.98 -2.83 -11.81
C ASN A 164 -8.65 -4.10 -11.00
N LEU A 165 -7.37 -4.33 -10.70
CA LEU A 165 -6.97 -5.48 -9.90
C LEU A 165 -7.59 -5.43 -8.49
N ILE A 166 -7.60 -4.26 -7.85
CA ILE A 166 -8.21 -4.07 -6.53
C ILE A 166 -9.71 -4.37 -6.56
N THR A 167 -10.43 -3.87 -7.56
CA THR A 167 -11.89 -4.03 -7.66
C THR A 167 -12.31 -5.45 -7.99
N GLU A 168 -11.58 -6.14 -8.87
CA GLU A 168 -11.86 -7.53 -9.24
C GLU A 168 -11.46 -8.54 -8.15
N THR A 169 -10.36 -8.28 -7.43
CA THR A 169 -9.83 -9.24 -6.43
C THR A 169 -10.35 -9.03 -5.02
N ASN A 170 -10.87 -7.84 -4.70
CA ASN A 170 -11.31 -7.43 -3.36
C ASN A 170 -10.29 -7.85 -2.26
N PRO A 171 -9.09 -7.24 -2.25
CA PRO A 171 -7.99 -7.64 -1.38
C PRO A 171 -8.24 -7.23 0.07
N ASN A 172 -7.44 -7.78 1.00
CA ASN A 172 -7.49 -7.35 2.39
C ASN A 172 -6.65 -6.09 2.63
N TYR A 173 -5.57 -5.95 1.87
CA TYR A 173 -4.62 -4.87 1.96
C TYR A 173 -4.29 -4.32 0.58
N ILE A 174 -3.99 -3.02 0.52
CA ILE A 174 -3.31 -2.42 -0.62
C ILE A 174 -2.08 -1.69 -0.10
N LYS A 175 -0.95 -1.85 -0.78
CA LYS A 175 0.28 -1.13 -0.50
C LYS A 175 0.42 0.01 -1.49
N ILE A 176 0.49 1.24 -0.98
CA ILE A 176 0.72 2.43 -1.80
C ILE A 176 2.22 2.56 -2.01
N ASN A 177 2.62 2.55 -3.28
CA ASN A 177 4.01 2.62 -3.68
C ASN A 177 4.71 3.86 -3.11
N MET A 178 5.99 3.70 -2.77
CA MET A 178 6.83 4.74 -2.18
C MET A 178 6.88 6.04 -3.00
N ASP A 179 6.78 5.98 -4.33
CA ASP A 179 6.80 7.18 -5.18
C ASP A 179 5.61 8.12 -4.91
N ILE A 180 4.47 7.58 -4.45
CA ILE A 180 3.31 8.37 -4.01
C ILE A 180 3.50 8.90 -2.59
N ILE A 181 4.17 8.14 -1.73
CA ILE A 181 4.39 8.49 -0.32
C ILE A 181 5.50 9.53 -0.15
N ARG A 182 6.55 9.45 -0.95
CA ARG A 182 7.72 10.34 -0.89
C ARG A 182 7.29 11.81 -1.00
N ASP A 183 7.71 12.63 -0.06
CA ASP A 183 7.41 14.07 0.00
C ASP A 183 5.90 14.41 -0.02
N ILE A 184 5.03 13.49 0.42
CA ILE A 184 3.57 13.70 0.43
C ILE A 184 3.15 14.95 1.22
N ASN A 185 3.92 15.31 2.25
CA ASN A 185 3.72 16.52 3.06
C ASN A 185 3.95 17.83 2.29
N MET A 186 4.65 17.78 1.15
CA MET A 186 4.96 18.95 0.32
C MET A 186 4.21 18.95 -1.03
N ASN A 187 3.49 17.89 -1.34
CA ASN A 187 2.85 17.70 -2.64
C ASN A 187 1.34 17.48 -2.48
N ASN A 188 0.57 18.54 -2.75
CA ASN A 188 -0.89 18.51 -2.63
C ASN A 188 -1.56 17.45 -3.52
N SER A 189 -1.00 17.15 -4.69
CA SER A 189 -1.53 16.12 -5.59
C SER A 189 -1.36 14.73 -5.00
N LYS A 190 -0.17 14.41 -4.47
CA LYS A 190 0.09 13.14 -3.76
C LYS A 190 -0.80 13.01 -2.52
N TYR A 191 -0.88 14.06 -1.71
CA TYR A 191 -1.75 14.11 -0.54
C TYR A 191 -3.21 13.84 -0.90
N SER A 192 -3.73 14.51 -1.93
CA SER A 192 -5.11 14.34 -2.40
C SER A 192 -5.36 12.95 -2.96
N LEU A 193 -4.38 12.36 -3.67
CA LEU A 193 -4.48 10.99 -4.18
C LEU A 193 -4.59 9.98 -3.03
N VAL A 194 -3.69 10.03 -2.05
CA VAL A 194 -3.73 9.14 -0.89
C VAL A 194 -5.02 9.34 -0.09
N LYS A 195 -5.51 10.58 0.04
CA LYS A 195 -6.81 10.86 0.67
C LYS A 195 -7.95 10.14 -0.04
N SER A 196 -8.04 10.25 -1.37
CA SER A 196 -9.07 9.60 -2.17
C SER A 196 -8.98 8.07 -2.07
N LEU A 197 -7.75 7.52 -2.12
CA LEU A 197 -7.52 6.08 -1.93
C LEU A 197 -7.97 5.63 -0.53
N LYS A 198 -7.69 6.43 0.51
CA LYS A 198 -8.15 6.16 1.87
C LYS A 198 -9.67 6.13 1.96
N GLU A 199 -10.35 7.09 1.34
CA GLU A 199 -11.83 7.13 1.31
C GLU A 199 -12.39 5.89 0.60
N PHE A 200 -11.87 5.56 -0.58
CA PHE A 200 -12.23 4.33 -1.29
C PHE A 200 -11.98 3.07 -0.43
N SER A 201 -10.81 2.95 0.19
CA SER A 201 -10.45 1.80 1.02
C SER A 201 -11.41 1.61 2.20
N SER A 202 -11.86 2.72 2.80
CA SER A 202 -12.80 2.70 3.91
C SER A 202 -14.18 2.17 3.49
N LEU A 203 -14.65 2.55 2.29
CA LEU A 203 -15.93 2.09 1.73
C LEU A 203 -15.86 0.62 1.27
N SER A 204 -14.70 0.18 0.79
CA SER A 204 -14.48 -1.17 0.30
C SER A 204 -14.01 -2.16 1.39
N ASN A 205 -13.85 -1.71 2.63
CA ASN A 205 -13.30 -2.50 3.75
C ASN A 205 -11.90 -3.09 3.44
N ILE A 206 -11.06 -2.28 2.80
CA ILE A 206 -9.67 -2.58 2.45
C ILE A 206 -8.77 -1.74 3.37
N ALA A 207 -7.70 -2.33 3.89
CA ALA A 207 -6.72 -1.59 4.67
C ALA A 207 -5.56 -1.08 3.80
N ILE A 208 -5.09 0.13 4.06
CA ILE A 208 -3.93 0.71 3.36
C ILE A 208 -2.66 0.47 4.18
N ILE A 209 -1.59 0.09 3.47
CA ILE A 209 -0.21 0.10 3.93
C ILE A 209 0.53 1.16 3.09
N ALA A 210 1.10 2.19 3.71
CA ALA A 210 1.96 3.14 3.02
C ALA A 210 3.42 2.65 3.06
N GLU A 211 4.04 2.52 1.90
CA GLU A 211 5.41 2.02 1.79
C GLU A 211 6.46 3.12 1.66
N GLY A 212 7.69 2.80 2.06
CA GLY A 212 8.84 3.67 1.87
C GLY A 212 8.81 4.97 2.66
N VAL A 213 8.17 4.97 3.85
CA VAL A 213 8.23 6.10 4.79
C VAL A 213 9.67 6.32 5.26
N GLU A 214 10.28 7.45 4.90
CA GLU A 214 11.67 7.78 5.27
C GLU A 214 11.77 9.01 6.17
N THR A 215 10.71 9.81 6.26
CA THR A 215 10.71 11.00 7.12
C THR A 215 9.55 11.03 8.11
N GLU A 216 9.77 11.79 9.19
CA GLU A 216 8.72 12.12 10.16
C GLU A 216 7.53 12.80 9.50
N SER A 217 7.79 13.76 8.61
CA SER A 217 6.75 14.56 7.96
C SER A 217 5.83 13.71 7.08
N GLU A 218 6.37 12.70 6.40
CA GLU A 218 5.60 11.72 5.65
C GLU A 218 4.71 10.89 6.59
N LEU A 219 5.29 10.33 7.67
CA LEU A 219 4.55 9.57 8.68
C LEU A 219 3.39 10.39 9.27
N GLU A 220 3.67 11.64 9.65
CA GLU A 220 2.67 12.54 10.21
C GLU A 220 1.52 12.83 9.24
N SER A 221 1.83 13.04 7.95
CA SER A 221 0.82 13.25 6.92
C SER A 221 -0.07 12.03 6.74
N LEU A 222 0.50 10.82 6.80
CA LEU A 222 -0.25 9.57 6.71
C LEU A 222 -1.19 9.35 7.91
N ILE A 223 -0.74 9.70 9.12
CA ILE A 223 -1.59 9.69 10.32
C ILE A 223 -2.76 10.67 10.15
N GLU A 224 -2.51 11.89 9.66
CA GLU A 224 -3.56 12.89 9.42
C GLU A 224 -4.58 12.46 8.35
N LEU A 225 -4.11 11.75 7.32
CA LEU A 225 -4.96 11.15 6.29
C LEU A 225 -5.77 9.95 6.81
N GLY A 226 -5.43 9.42 7.98
CA GLY A 226 -6.05 8.25 8.57
C GLY A 226 -5.69 6.95 7.85
N VAL A 227 -4.49 6.87 7.26
CA VAL A 227 -3.92 5.62 6.74
C VAL A 227 -3.71 4.65 7.90
N GLN A 228 -4.05 3.38 7.69
CA GLN A 228 -4.09 2.38 8.76
C GLN A 228 -2.70 1.86 9.13
N TYR A 229 -1.85 1.57 8.13
CA TYR A 229 -0.57 0.91 8.33
C TYR A 229 0.55 1.59 7.52
N ALA A 230 1.79 1.43 7.97
CA ALA A 230 2.96 1.91 7.24
C ALA A 230 4.19 1.01 7.44
N GLN A 231 5.10 1.10 6.47
CA GLN A 231 6.40 0.45 6.43
C GLN A 231 7.42 1.42 5.80
N GLY A 232 8.67 1.37 6.26
CA GLY A 232 9.73 2.23 5.73
C GLY A 232 10.93 2.36 6.67
N PHE A 233 12.03 2.92 6.18
CA PHE A 233 13.28 3.00 6.95
C PHE A 233 13.20 3.95 8.14
N TYR A 234 12.32 4.97 8.10
CA TYR A 234 12.05 5.80 9.27
C TYR A 234 11.46 4.99 10.44
N ILE A 235 10.73 3.93 10.12
CA ILE A 235 10.09 3.05 11.10
C ILE A 235 11.10 2.00 11.58
N GLN A 236 11.58 1.19 10.64
CA GLN A 236 12.63 0.20 10.86
C GLN A 236 13.11 -0.34 9.50
N GLU A 237 14.41 -0.46 9.33
CA GLU A 237 15.02 -1.13 8.18
C GLU A 237 14.79 -2.66 8.24
N PRO A 238 14.80 -3.36 7.09
CA PRO A 238 14.74 -4.82 7.06
C PRO A 238 15.92 -5.46 7.80
N ASP A 239 15.65 -6.49 8.60
CA ASP A 239 16.68 -7.20 9.37
C ASP A 239 16.41 -8.71 9.40
N GLU A 240 17.46 -9.53 9.52
CA GLU A 240 17.30 -10.99 9.68
C GLU A 240 16.60 -11.35 11.00
N GLN A 241 16.73 -10.48 12.01
CA GLN A 241 16.09 -10.62 13.31
C GLN A 241 14.93 -9.64 13.47
N ILE A 242 13.81 -10.13 13.96
CA ILE A 242 12.66 -9.29 14.29
C ILE A 242 12.95 -8.53 15.58
N LYS A 243 12.98 -7.20 15.49
CA LYS A 243 13.23 -6.29 16.61
C LYS A 243 11.93 -5.60 17.03
N ASN A 244 11.91 -5.11 18.27
CA ASN A 244 10.84 -4.23 18.72
C ASN A 244 10.93 -2.87 18.02
N ILE A 245 9.78 -2.23 17.79
CA ILE A 245 9.73 -0.84 17.30
C ILE A 245 10.26 0.09 18.39
N ASP A 246 10.97 1.16 17.99
CA ASP A 246 11.49 2.16 18.93
C ASP A 246 10.32 2.76 19.75
N PRO A 247 10.33 2.65 21.09
CA PRO A 247 9.30 3.24 21.94
C PRO A 247 9.09 4.75 21.71
N LYS A 248 10.12 5.48 21.29
CA LYS A 248 10.01 6.91 20.96
C LYS A 248 9.14 7.15 19.73
N LEU A 249 9.21 6.25 18.73
CA LEU A 249 8.36 6.31 17.56
C LEU A 249 6.90 6.05 17.93
N ILE A 250 6.65 5.05 18.79
CA ILE A 250 5.31 4.74 19.29
C ILE A 250 4.72 5.94 20.06
N ASP A 251 5.49 6.57 20.95
CA ASP A 251 5.07 7.77 21.67
C ASP A 251 4.75 8.93 20.71
N LYS A 252 5.53 9.10 19.64
CA LYS A 252 5.26 10.10 18.60
C LYS A 252 3.95 9.83 17.87
N ILE A 253 3.70 8.58 17.45
CA ILE A 253 2.45 8.17 16.81
C ILE A 253 1.25 8.47 17.73
N ASN A 254 1.35 8.10 19.01
CA ASN A 254 0.29 8.35 19.98
C ASN A 254 0.02 9.84 20.18
N LYS A 255 1.07 10.65 20.37
CA LYS A 255 0.95 12.12 20.51
C LYS A 255 0.36 12.77 19.26
N LYS A 256 0.72 12.31 18.06
CA LYS A 256 0.15 12.83 16.81
C LYS A 256 -1.33 12.50 16.71
N ASN A 257 -1.73 11.27 17.02
CA ASN A 257 -3.13 10.86 17.06
C ASN A 257 -3.93 11.66 18.11
N GLU A 258 -3.42 11.83 19.33
CA GLU A 258 -4.07 12.65 20.37
C GLU A 258 -4.32 14.08 19.90
N LYS A 259 -3.30 14.72 19.30
CA LYS A 259 -3.44 16.07 18.72
C LYS A 259 -4.46 16.10 17.59
N PHE A 260 -4.44 15.10 16.71
CA PHE A 260 -5.38 14.99 15.60
C PHE A 260 -6.83 14.86 16.11
N PHE A 261 -7.10 13.97 17.07
CA PHE A 261 -8.42 13.81 17.66
C PHE A 261 -8.86 15.02 18.49
N ALA A 262 -7.94 15.70 19.18
CA ALA A 262 -8.23 16.97 19.86
C ALA A 262 -8.62 18.04 18.84
N ASN A 263 -7.90 18.15 17.73
CA ASN A 263 -8.21 19.08 16.64
C ASN A 263 -9.53 18.74 15.94
N ILE A 264 -9.82 17.46 15.70
CA ILE A 264 -11.11 17.02 15.19
C ILE A 264 -12.21 17.32 16.20
N SER A 265 -12.03 17.04 17.49
CA SER A 265 -13.05 17.34 18.51
C SER A 265 -13.30 18.84 18.62
N TYR A 266 -12.25 19.65 18.47
CA TYR A 266 -12.34 21.11 18.39
C TYR A 266 -13.05 21.59 17.11
N LYS A 267 -12.81 20.94 15.96
CA LYS A 267 -13.49 21.23 14.68
C LYS A 267 -14.90 20.62 14.57
N SER A 268 -15.17 19.53 15.29
CA SER A 268 -16.42 18.76 15.40
C SER A 268 -17.29 19.25 16.56
N SER A 269 -16.80 20.22 17.34
CA SER A 269 -17.63 21.15 18.11
C SER A 269 -18.52 21.95 17.15
N THR A 270 -19.51 21.29 16.59
CA THR A 270 -20.68 21.88 15.93
C THR A 270 -21.49 22.75 16.90
N ALA A 271 -21.13 22.77 18.18
CA ALA A 271 -21.67 23.69 19.17
C ALA A 271 -21.20 25.16 18.98
N THR A 272 -20.18 25.45 18.15
CA THR A 272 -19.61 26.81 18.02
C THR A 272 -19.30 27.28 16.59
N LEU A 273 -19.57 26.49 15.55
CA LEU A 273 -19.36 26.90 14.15
C LEU A 273 -20.65 27.45 13.53
N TYR A 274 -20.59 28.71 13.06
CA TYR A 274 -21.65 29.26 12.21
C TYR A 274 -21.44 28.80 10.77
N ILE A 275 -22.53 28.64 10.00
CA ILE A 275 -22.48 28.25 8.56
C ILE A 275 -21.50 29.14 7.77
N LYS A 276 -21.41 30.43 8.07
CA LYS A 276 -20.43 31.38 7.48
C LYS A 276 -18.96 30.97 7.61
N ASN A 277 -18.61 30.08 8.53
CA ASN A 277 -17.23 29.63 8.76
C ASN A 277 -16.81 28.47 7.85
N ILE A 278 -17.76 27.84 7.16
CA ILE A 278 -17.53 26.71 6.25
C ILE A 278 -18.11 26.95 4.85
N CYS A 279 -18.66 28.14 4.61
CA CYS A 279 -19.13 28.60 3.31
C CYS A 279 -18.15 29.64 2.77
N SER A 280 -17.80 29.55 1.49
CA SER A 280 -17.19 30.65 0.78
C SER A 280 -18.29 31.56 0.21
N PRO A 281 -18.17 32.89 0.31
CA PRO A 281 -19.12 33.79 -0.33
C PRO A 281 -19.09 33.56 -1.85
N ILE A 282 -20.25 33.26 -2.42
CA ILE A 282 -20.45 33.13 -3.86
C ILE A 282 -21.18 34.38 -4.35
N VAL A 283 -20.87 34.82 -5.56
CA VAL A 283 -21.59 35.94 -6.17
C VAL A 283 -23.00 35.47 -6.54
N THR A 284 -23.99 36.28 -6.20
CA THR A 284 -25.40 36.05 -6.50
C THR A 284 -25.84 36.91 -7.67
N VAL A 285 -26.69 36.37 -8.55
CA VAL A 285 -27.25 37.08 -9.71
C VAL A 285 -28.76 36.98 -9.75
N SER A 286 -29.42 38.00 -10.29
CA SER A 286 -30.87 37.99 -10.53
C SER A 286 -31.21 37.05 -11.71
N PRO A 287 -32.36 36.35 -11.70
CA PRO A 287 -32.84 35.62 -12.89
C PRO A 287 -33.12 36.53 -14.10
N ASP A 288 -33.29 37.84 -13.90
CA ASP A 288 -33.52 38.81 -14.97
C ASP A 288 -32.20 39.34 -15.62
N GLU A 289 -31.04 38.90 -15.13
CA GLU A 289 -29.75 39.33 -15.63
C GLU A 289 -29.43 38.71 -17.01
N MET A 290 -28.78 39.47 -17.89
CA MET A 290 -28.45 38.98 -19.22
C MET A 290 -27.21 38.08 -19.22
N VAL A 291 -27.29 36.96 -19.94
CA VAL A 291 -26.20 35.96 -20.07
C VAL A 291 -24.82 36.57 -20.41
N PRO A 292 -24.67 37.58 -21.30
CA PRO A 292 -23.36 38.16 -21.59
C PRO A 292 -22.66 38.79 -20.37
N VAL A 293 -23.42 39.37 -19.44
CA VAL A 293 -22.88 39.98 -18.21
C VAL A 293 -22.34 38.90 -17.27
N ILE A 294 -23.07 37.78 -17.18
CA ILE A 294 -22.69 36.61 -16.40
C ILE A 294 -21.45 35.93 -17.01
N TYR A 295 -21.41 35.81 -18.33
CA TYR A 295 -20.31 35.17 -19.07
C TYR A 295 -18.96 35.88 -18.86
N GLU A 296 -18.93 37.21 -18.91
CA GLU A 296 -17.71 37.98 -18.62
C GLU A 296 -17.23 37.80 -17.18
N THR A 297 -18.16 37.65 -16.23
CA THR A 297 -17.83 37.44 -14.81
C THR A 297 -17.18 36.06 -14.58
N LEU A 298 -17.72 35.03 -15.24
CA LEU A 298 -17.20 33.66 -15.15
C LEU A 298 -15.81 33.52 -15.79
N ILE A 299 -15.58 34.13 -16.95
CA ILE A 299 -14.28 34.00 -17.66
C ILE A 299 -13.16 34.79 -17.01
N ASN A 300 -13.47 35.91 -16.36
CA ASN A 300 -12.47 36.73 -15.70
C ASN A 300 -12.11 36.25 -14.28
N SER A 301 -12.74 35.17 -13.80
CA SER A 301 -12.52 34.60 -12.47
C SER A 301 -11.78 33.26 -12.58
N THR A 302 -10.57 33.15 -12.02
CA THR A 302 -9.78 31.91 -12.06
C THR A 302 -10.20 30.86 -11.02
N ASP A 303 -10.91 31.30 -9.96
CA ASP A 303 -11.21 30.48 -8.78
C ASP A 303 -12.73 30.31 -8.53
N MET A 304 -13.58 30.79 -9.45
CA MET A 304 -15.03 30.76 -9.29
C MET A 304 -15.61 29.46 -9.88
N ILE A 305 -16.31 28.68 -9.06
CA ILE A 305 -16.95 27.41 -9.46
C ILE A 305 -18.30 27.65 -10.16
N GLY A 306 -18.92 28.81 -9.92
CA GLY A 306 -20.19 29.22 -10.50
C GLY A 306 -20.81 30.42 -9.77
N LEU A 307 -22.02 30.79 -10.15
CA LEU A 307 -22.83 31.88 -9.60
C LEU A 307 -24.16 31.32 -9.08
N CYS A 308 -24.63 31.81 -7.94
CA CYS A 308 -25.93 31.43 -7.40
C CYS A 308 -27.02 32.36 -7.95
N VAL A 309 -28.04 31.82 -8.60
CA VAL A 309 -29.21 32.60 -9.05
C VAL A 309 -30.17 32.76 -7.88
N VAL A 310 -30.51 34.01 -7.54
CA VAL A 310 -31.36 34.32 -6.38
C VAL A 310 -32.51 35.24 -6.81
N GLU A 311 -33.72 34.88 -6.42
CA GLU A 311 -34.94 35.69 -6.57
C GLU A 311 -35.63 35.79 -5.21
N ASP A 312 -35.94 37.00 -4.74
CA ASP A 312 -36.60 37.21 -3.44
C ASP A 312 -35.96 36.45 -2.26
N GLU A 313 -34.62 36.47 -2.17
CA GLU A 313 -33.82 35.74 -1.16
C GLU A 313 -33.90 34.20 -1.26
N ILE A 314 -34.52 33.67 -2.31
CA ILE A 314 -34.64 32.23 -2.59
C ILE A 314 -33.62 31.85 -3.68
N PRO A 315 -32.68 30.93 -3.39
CA PRO A 315 -31.82 30.34 -4.41
C PRO A 315 -32.65 29.54 -5.40
N LEU A 316 -32.60 29.93 -6.68
CA LEU A 316 -33.26 29.23 -7.79
C LEU A 316 -32.37 28.15 -8.42
N GLY A 317 -31.05 28.35 -8.39
CA GLY A 317 -30.10 27.41 -8.99
C GLY A 317 -28.67 27.96 -9.06
N ILE A 318 -27.81 27.25 -9.79
CA ILE A 318 -26.41 27.63 -10.01
C ILE A 318 -26.17 27.72 -11.51
N VAL A 319 -25.44 28.77 -11.94
CA VAL A 319 -24.89 28.90 -13.30
C VAL A 319 -23.38 28.67 -13.21
N THR A 320 -22.87 27.67 -13.92
CA THR A 320 -21.45 27.27 -13.96
C THR A 320 -20.91 27.37 -15.37
#